data_AF-A0AAD9NRB5-F1
#
_entry.id   AF-A0AAD9NRB5-F1
#
_cell.length_a   1.000
_cell.length_b   1.000
_cell.length_c   1.000
_cell.angle_alpha   90.00
_cell.angle_beta   90.00
_cell.angle_gamma   90.00
#
_symmetry.space_group_name_H-M   'P 1'
#
loop_
_entity.id
_entity.type
_entity.pdbx_description
1 polymer ?
#
loop_
_entity_poly.entity_id
_entity_poly.type
_entity_poly.pdbx_seq_one_letter_code
_entity_poly.pdbx_strand_id
1 'polypeptide(L)'
;MAELALWCLGVVVVAAMLHSLPVESQCTAKYCYNDDETDVMKMLVNIQQEIVSLKEELSSNKECTSEKEEIASKKEEISSLKEKLNECLAKDEPARDCTDIHRQGHTASGVYTVHATNSLGKTIEVEVYCDMSNGGGWLVFQRRQDGSVDFYRDWAGYKAGFGNPAGEFWLGNDHLHELTSQKTNYTLRIDIGDWNGETRYAEYPEFHVGPEKDDYIISFGNYSGTAGDSLLTHNRRKFSTLDRDNDSNLGTHCPRACHAGWWFQGCFVANLNGFYYKTSHAQHMYWGIQWVTWRPDYFYSFKKVEMKFRH
;
A
#
# COMPACT_ATOMS: atom_id res chain seq x y z
N MET A 1 28.29 -7.13 36.16
CA MET A 1 27.96 -7.19 34.72
C MET A 1 28.17 -5.84 34.02
N ALA A 2 27.62 -4.72 34.50
CA ALA A 2 27.87 -3.40 33.89
C ALA A 2 29.33 -2.90 33.99
N GLU A 3 30.02 -3.20 35.09
CA GLU A 3 31.41 -2.74 35.31
C GLU A 3 32.44 -3.48 34.43
N LEU A 4 32.24 -4.78 34.14
CA LEU A 4 33.12 -5.56 33.25
C LEU A 4 32.91 -5.21 31.76
N ALA A 5 31.68 -4.90 31.36
CA ALA A 5 31.38 -4.43 30.00
C ALA A 5 32.02 -3.05 29.71
N LEU A 6 32.09 -2.16 30.72
CA LEU A 6 32.83 -0.90 30.60
C LEU A 6 34.34 -1.11 30.45
N TRP A 7 34.89 -2.16 31.06
CA TRP A 7 36.30 -2.54 30.88
C TRP A 7 36.59 -3.03 29.46
N CYS A 8 35.74 -3.89 28.89
CA CYS A 8 35.91 -4.34 27.50
C CYS A 8 35.77 -3.22 26.47
N LEU A 9 34.86 -2.25 26.68
CA LEU A 9 34.69 -1.09 25.80
C LEU A 9 35.80 -0.03 25.99
N GLY A 10 36.23 0.22 27.23
CA GLY A 10 37.26 1.21 27.55
C GLY A 10 38.62 0.88 26.94
N VAL A 11 39.00 -0.41 26.90
CA VAL A 11 40.27 -0.87 26.33
C VAL A 11 40.29 -0.78 24.79
N VAL A 12 39.15 -0.99 24.12
CA VAL A 12 39.02 -0.84 22.66
C VAL A 12 39.23 0.61 22.22
N VAL A 13 38.73 1.58 23.00
CA VAL A 13 38.92 3.02 22.73
C VAL A 13 40.38 3.42 22.90
N VAL A 14 41.07 2.91 23.93
CA VAL A 14 42.51 3.17 24.15
C VAL A 14 43.38 2.54 23.05
N ALA A 15 43.01 1.34 22.56
CA ALA A 15 43.71 0.68 21.45
C ALA A 15 43.54 1.38 20.10
N ALA A 16 42.40 2.06 19.88
CA ALA A 16 42.16 2.90 18.70
C ALA A 16 42.96 4.22 18.76
N MET A 17 43.13 4.81 19.95
CA MET A 17 43.98 5.99 20.13
C MET A 17 45.48 5.69 19.91
N LEU A 18 45.95 4.49 20.26
CA LEU A 18 47.34 4.06 19.97
C LEU A 18 47.61 3.82 18.48
N HIS A 19 46.60 3.44 17.68
CA HIS A 19 46.71 3.37 16.21
C HIS A 19 46.81 4.75 15.53
N SER A 20 46.56 5.83 16.27
CA SER A 20 46.58 7.21 15.76
C SER A 20 47.93 7.90 15.92
N LEU A 21 48.92 7.24 16.54
CA LEU A 21 50.27 7.77 16.66
C LEU A 21 51.01 7.52 15.35
N PRO A 22 51.37 8.57 14.59
CA PRO A 22 52.12 8.39 13.36
C PRO A 22 53.53 7.93 13.71
N VAL A 23 53.87 6.69 13.36
CA VAL A 23 55.28 6.27 13.22
C VAL A 23 55.74 6.66 11.82
N GLU A 24 55.77 7.96 11.54
CA GLU A 24 56.52 8.49 10.40
C GLU A 24 57.82 9.11 10.91
N SER A 25 58.85 8.28 10.98
CA SER A 25 60.23 8.77 10.98
C SER A 25 60.57 9.25 9.57
N GLN A 26 60.16 10.46 9.21
CA GLN A 26 60.89 11.23 8.21
C GLN A 26 62.17 11.77 8.87
N CYS A 27 63.19 10.93 9.02
CA CYS A 27 64.55 11.40 9.29
C CYS A 27 65.26 11.63 7.96
N THR A 28 65.15 12.85 7.43
CA THR A 28 66.03 13.32 6.36
C THR A 28 67.39 13.74 6.94
N ALA A 29 68.39 12.91 6.64
CA ALA A 29 69.83 13.19 6.59
C ALA A 29 70.54 13.85 7.79
N LYS A 30 71.63 13.16 8.21
CA LYS A 30 72.86 13.69 8.81
C LYS A 30 72.78 13.91 10.33
N TYR A 31 73.62 13.17 11.06
CA TYR A 31 73.95 13.20 12.50
C TYR A 31 73.47 11.98 13.32
N CYS A 32 74.48 11.19 13.73
CA CYS A 32 74.62 10.43 14.98
C CYS A 32 73.84 9.11 15.16
N TYR A 33 74.50 8.02 14.76
CA TYR A 33 74.40 6.70 15.40
C TYR A 33 74.99 6.82 16.82
N ASN A 34 74.14 6.84 17.86
CA ASN A 34 74.56 6.64 19.25
C ASN A 34 73.86 5.37 19.78
N ASP A 35 74.59 4.51 20.49
CA ASP A 35 74.12 3.21 20.97
C ASP A 35 72.81 3.31 21.81
N ASP A 36 72.57 4.44 22.49
CA ASP A 36 71.37 4.68 23.31
C ASP A 36 70.04 4.74 22.53
N GLU A 37 70.03 5.20 21.27
CA GLU A 37 68.80 5.33 20.46
C GLU A 37 68.35 3.96 19.90
N THR A 38 69.31 3.05 19.71
CA THR A 38 69.07 1.66 19.31
C THR A 38 68.38 0.88 20.43
N ASP A 39 68.71 1.19 21.69
CA ASP A 39 68.13 0.51 22.85
C ASP A 39 66.70 0.98 23.17
N VAL A 40 66.39 2.26 22.93
CA VAL A 40 65.00 2.76 23.00
C VAL A 40 64.12 2.09 21.94
N MET A 41 64.62 1.94 20.70
CA MET A 41 63.88 1.26 19.63
C MET A 41 63.66 -0.23 19.92
N LYS A 42 64.64 -0.92 20.51
CA LYS A 42 64.45 -2.31 20.98
C LYS A 42 63.39 -2.40 22.08
N MET A 43 63.38 -1.46 23.04
CA MET A 43 62.34 -1.41 24.07
C MET A 43 60.95 -1.20 23.47
N LEU A 44 60.80 -0.30 22.50
CA LEU A 44 59.53 -0.06 21.82
C LEU A 44 59.02 -1.30 21.08
N VAL A 45 59.90 -2.03 20.38
CA VAL A 45 59.53 -3.29 19.70
C VAL A 45 59.07 -4.35 20.70
N ASN A 46 59.74 -4.47 21.86
CA ASN A 46 59.35 -5.42 22.90
C ASN A 46 57.99 -5.08 23.51
N ILE A 47 57.76 -3.80 23.84
CA ILE A 47 56.46 -3.31 24.32
C ILE A 47 55.37 -3.58 23.26
N GLN A 48 55.69 -3.38 21.98
CA GLN A 48 54.74 -3.63 20.89
C GLN A 48 54.40 -5.12 20.73
N GLN A 49 55.37 -6.01 20.95
CA GLN A 49 55.13 -7.47 20.99
C GLN A 49 54.29 -7.90 22.19
N GLU A 50 54.53 -7.35 23.38
CA GLU A 50 53.70 -7.60 24.57
C GLU A 50 52.26 -7.13 24.35
N ILE A 51 52.06 -5.96 23.72
CA ILE A 51 50.74 -5.45 23.36
C ILE A 51 50.02 -6.40 22.39
N VAL A 52 50.74 -6.98 21.41
CA VAL A 52 50.16 -7.95 20.48
C VAL A 52 49.77 -9.25 21.19
N SER A 53 50.62 -9.77 22.07
CA SER A 53 50.32 -10.97 22.87
C SER A 53 49.11 -10.77 23.78
N LEU A 54 49.03 -9.63 24.48
CA LEU A 54 47.90 -9.30 25.34
C LEU A 54 46.59 -9.14 24.54
N LYS A 55 46.66 -8.64 23.29
CA LYS A 55 45.49 -8.59 22.39
C LYS A 55 45.00 -9.98 22.00
N GLU A 56 45.91 -10.90 21.70
CA GLU A 56 45.57 -12.27 21.34
C GLU A 56 44.95 -13.02 22.53
N GLU A 57 45.49 -12.86 23.73
CA GLU A 57 44.92 -13.43 24.96
C GLU A 57 43.52 -12.87 25.26
N LEU A 58 43.33 -11.56 25.10
CA LEU A 58 42.02 -10.93 25.27
C LEU A 58 41.01 -11.43 24.23
N SER A 59 41.46 -11.68 22.99
CA SER A 59 40.61 -12.20 21.91
C SER A 59 40.24 -13.68 22.07
N SER A 60 41.07 -14.44 22.77
CA SER A 60 40.90 -15.88 23.03
C SER A 60 40.30 -16.19 24.40
N ASN A 61 39.99 -15.15 25.20
CA ASN A 61 39.33 -15.30 26.48
C ASN A 61 37.95 -15.95 26.27
N LYS A 62 37.86 -17.22 26.70
CA LYS A 62 36.70 -18.09 26.53
C LYS A 62 35.42 -17.48 27.12
N GLU A 63 35.55 -16.72 28.21
CA GLU A 63 34.43 -16.09 28.91
C GLU A 63 33.84 -14.92 28.09
N CYS A 64 34.71 -14.10 27.49
CA CYS A 64 34.30 -13.03 26.58
C CYS A 64 33.66 -13.59 25.29
N THR A 65 34.19 -14.69 24.77
CA THR A 65 33.60 -15.35 23.59
C THR A 65 32.24 -15.97 23.90
N SER A 66 32.06 -16.62 25.05
CA SER A 66 30.78 -17.22 25.43
C SER A 66 29.69 -16.18 25.69
N GLU A 67 30.02 -15.06 26.36
CA GLU A 67 29.08 -13.97 26.57
C GLU A 67 28.65 -13.32 25.23
N LYS A 68 29.58 -13.19 24.28
CA LYS A 68 29.29 -12.66 22.95
C LYS A 68 28.33 -13.55 22.15
N GLU A 69 28.49 -14.86 22.23
CA GLU A 69 27.58 -15.83 21.61
C GLU A 69 26.20 -15.82 22.27
N GLU A 70 26.13 -15.72 23.61
CA GLU A 70 24.87 -15.62 24.34
C GLU A 70 24.11 -14.33 24.01
N ILE A 71 24.82 -13.20 23.90
CA ILE A 71 24.23 -11.92 23.47
C ILE A 71 23.71 -12.01 22.03
N ALA A 72 24.45 -12.64 21.12
CA ALA A 72 24.02 -12.83 19.75
C ALA A 72 22.73 -13.67 19.68
N SER A 73 22.68 -14.77 20.43
CA SER A 73 21.50 -15.64 20.55
C SER A 73 20.28 -14.88 21.11
N LYS A 74 20.44 -14.16 22.23
CA LYS A 74 19.36 -13.35 22.82
C LYS A 74 18.91 -12.22 21.91
N LYS A 75 19.79 -11.67 21.06
CA LYS A 75 19.43 -10.62 20.10
C LYS A 75 18.49 -11.17 19.01
N GLU A 76 18.73 -12.37 18.52
CA GLU A 76 17.83 -13.06 17.58
C GLU A 76 16.48 -13.37 18.24
N GLU A 77 16.48 -13.84 19.48
CA GLU A 77 15.25 -14.11 20.23
C GLU A 77 14.42 -12.83 20.48
N ILE A 78 15.07 -11.71 20.82
CA ILE A 78 14.42 -10.40 20.93
C ILE A 78 13.85 -9.95 19.58
N SER A 79 14.53 -10.22 18.47
CA SER A 79 14.03 -9.86 17.13
C SER A 79 12.74 -10.62 16.80
N SER A 80 12.74 -11.93 17.04
CA SER A 80 11.57 -12.81 16.91
C SER A 80 10.40 -12.37 17.81
N LEU A 81 10.68 -12.03 19.07
CA LEU A 81 9.66 -11.56 20.01
C LEU A 81 9.09 -10.19 19.62
N LYS A 82 9.91 -9.30 19.05
CA LYS A 82 9.45 -8.01 18.53
C LYS A 82 8.50 -8.17 17.36
N GLU A 83 8.78 -9.08 16.43
CA GLU A 83 7.86 -9.38 15.32
C GLU A 83 6.51 -9.89 15.82
N LYS A 84 6.53 -10.86 16.75
CA LYS A 84 5.30 -11.37 17.38
C LYS A 84 4.54 -10.30 18.17
N LEU A 85 5.25 -9.41 18.87
CA LEU A 85 4.64 -8.30 19.60
C LEU A 85 3.98 -7.31 18.64
N ASN A 86 4.63 -6.97 17.53
CA ASN A 86 4.05 -6.10 16.51
C ASN A 86 2.80 -6.72 15.87
N GLU A 87 2.81 -8.04 15.64
CA GLU A 87 1.64 -8.78 15.16
C GLU A 87 0.48 -8.78 16.17
N CYS A 88 0.78 -8.87 17.48
CA CYS A 88 -0.23 -8.76 18.53
C CYS A 88 -0.80 -7.35 18.63
N LEU A 89 0.04 -6.32 18.54
CA LEU A 89 -0.40 -4.92 18.61
C LEU A 89 -1.23 -4.51 17.39
N ALA A 90 -0.96 -5.07 16.21
CA ALA A 90 -1.74 -4.83 14.99
C ALA A 90 -3.18 -5.38 15.06
N LYS A 91 -3.47 -6.31 15.98
CA LYS A 91 -4.82 -6.87 16.18
C LYS A 91 -5.74 -5.94 16.97
N ASP A 92 -5.18 -5.01 17.75
CA ASP A 92 -5.96 -4.08 18.58
C ASP A 92 -6.23 -2.73 17.88
N GLU A 93 -5.56 -2.43 16.76
CA GLU A 93 -5.84 -1.21 15.99
C GLU A 93 -7.13 -1.35 15.16
N PRO A 94 -7.98 -0.30 15.14
CA PRO A 94 -9.15 -0.26 14.26
C PRO A 94 -8.70 -0.39 12.80
N ALA A 95 -9.15 -1.45 12.13
CA ALA A 95 -8.79 -1.69 10.74
C ALA A 95 -9.31 -0.54 9.85
N ARG A 96 -8.43 0.01 9.00
CA ARG A 96 -8.77 1.17 8.15
C ARG A 96 -9.35 0.79 6.80
N ASP A 97 -9.04 -0.43 6.36
CA ASP A 97 -9.50 -1.02 5.11
C ASP A 97 -9.40 -2.55 5.18
N CYS A 98 -9.78 -3.21 4.09
CA CYS A 98 -9.75 -4.66 4.00
C CYS A 98 -8.35 -5.26 4.02
N THR A 99 -7.30 -4.51 3.64
CA THR A 99 -5.91 -4.98 3.77
C THR A 99 -5.55 -5.12 5.25
N ASP A 100 -5.94 -4.16 6.10
CA ASP A 100 -5.71 -4.24 7.54
C ASP A 100 -6.52 -5.40 8.15
N ILE A 101 -7.80 -5.59 7.76
CA ILE A 101 -8.61 -6.76 8.17
C ILE A 101 -7.92 -8.09 7.79
N HIS A 102 -7.38 -8.18 6.57
CA HIS A 102 -6.68 -9.38 6.10
C HIS A 102 -5.40 -9.65 6.91
N ARG A 103 -4.62 -8.60 7.21
CA ARG A 103 -3.41 -8.69 8.05
C ARG A 103 -3.71 -9.11 9.49
N GLN A 104 -4.89 -8.78 10.00
CA GLN A 104 -5.36 -9.23 11.31
C GLN A 104 -5.73 -10.72 11.35
N GLY A 105 -5.68 -11.42 10.20
CA GLY A 105 -5.90 -12.86 10.08
C GLY A 105 -7.31 -13.24 9.63
N HIS A 106 -8.16 -12.27 9.28
CA HIS A 106 -9.47 -12.54 8.70
C HIS A 106 -9.34 -12.92 7.22
N THR A 107 -9.64 -14.17 6.90
CA THR A 107 -9.46 -14.74 5.54
C THR A 107 -10.76 -15.06 4.82
N ALA A 108 -11.92 -14.88 5.47
CA ALA A 108 -13.22 -15.10 4.85
C ALA A 108 -13.71 -13.82 4.16
N SER A 109 -14.14 -13.91 2.90
CA SER A 109 -14.84 -12.79 2.26
C SER A 109 -16.18 -12.53 2.93
N GLY A 110 -16.55 -11.26 3.07
CA GLY A 110 -17.78 -10.88 3.77
C GLY A 110 -17.85 -9.40 4.09
N VAL A 111 -18.88 -8.99 4.82
CA VAL A 111 -19.04 -7.62 5.29
C VAL A 111 -18.25 -7.43 6.59
N TYR A 112 -17.45 -6.38 6.64
CA TYR A 112 -16.64 -5.98 7.79
C TYR A 112 -16.83 -4.48 8.05
N THR A 113 -16.53 -4.06 9.27
CA THR A 113 -16.46 -2.64 9.63
C THR A 113 -15.02 -2.16 9.53
N VAL A 114 -14.81 -1.08 8.79
CA VAL A 114 -13.52 -0.38 8.69
C VAL A 114 -13.66 1.06 9.18
N HIS A 115 -12.54 1.68 9.49
CA HIS A 115 -12.48 3.01 10.09
C HIS A 115 -11.81 3.99 9.14
N ALA A 116 -12.46 5.11 8.85
CA ALA A 116 -11.88 6.20 8.08
C ALA A 116 -11.87 7.48 8.93
N THR A 117 -10.98 8.41 8.62
CA THR A 117 -11.04 9.77 9.19
C THR A 117 -11.76 10.64 8.20
N ASN A 118 -12.85 11.28 8.62
CA ASN A 118 -13.59 12.17 7.73
C ASN A 118 -12.93 13.56 7.59
N SER A 119 -13.47 14.37 6.68
CA SER A 119 -13.04 15.75 6.43
C SER A 119 -13.02 16.69 7.66
N LEU A 120 -13.68 16.32 8.76
CA LEU A 120 -13.69 17.06 10.03
C LEU A 120 -12.66 16.53 11.04
N GLY A 121 -11.83 15.56 10.65
CA GLY A 121 -10.87 14.89 11.52
C GLY A 121 -11.50 13.87 12.48
N LYS A 122 -12.76 13.47 12.27
CA LYS A 122 -13.45 12.51 13.11
C LYS A 122 -13.35 11.10 12.51
N THR A 123 -13.03 10.12 13.35
CA THR A 123 -13.13 8.70 12.98
C THR A 123 -14.59 8.30 12.75
N ILE A 124 -14.85 7.70 11.60
CA ILE A 124 -16.14 7.15 11.18
C ILE A 124 -15.98 5.65 10.91
N GLU A 125 -17.03 4.91 11.21
CA GLU A 125 -17.16 3.49 10.87
C GLU A 125 -17.88 3.35 9.54
N VAL A 126 -17.39 2.46 8.68
CA VAL A 126 -17.94 2.17 7.36
C VAL A 126 -18.09 0.67 7.20
N GLU A 127 -19.30 0.19 6.89
CA GLU A 127 -19.53 -1.21 6.52
C GLU A 127 -19.13 -1.43 5.06
N VAL A 128 -18.16 -2.32 4.84
CA VAL A 128 -17.60 -2.61 3.52
C VAL A 128 -17.57 -4.10 3.27
N TYR A 129 -17.64 -4.50 2.00
CA TYR A 129 -17.40 -5.89 1.64
C TYR A 129 -15.92 -6.09 1.37
N CYS A 130 -15.28 -6.98 2.13
CA CYS A 130 -13.91 -7.41 1.89
C CYS A 130 -13.90 -8.69 1.07
N ASP A 131 -13.27 -8.63 -0.10
CA ASP A 131 -12.94 -9.79 -0.90
C ASP A 131 -11.53 -10.30 -0.52
N MET A 132 -11.52 -11.48 0.10
CA MET A 132 -10.31 -12.16 0.55
C MET A 132 -9.73 -13.13 -0.49
N SER A 133 -10.30 -13.18 -1.70
CA SER A 133 -9.74 -13.93 -2.83
C SER A 133 -8.59 -13.16 -3.52
N ASN A 134 -7.86 -13.81 -4.42
CA ASN A 134 -6.79 -13.19 -5.23
C ASN A 134 -5.73 -12.43 -4.39
N GLY A 135 -5.23 -13.09 -3.35
CA GLY A 135 -4.28 -12.52 -2.39
C GLY A 135 -4.91 -11.69 -1.27
N GLY A 136 -6.23 -11.51 -1.31
CA GLY A 136 -7.03 -10.89 -0.26
C GLY A 136 -6.82 -9.40 -0.07
N GLY A 137 -7.56 -8.85 0.89
CA GLY A 137 -7.49 -7.45 1.30
C GLY A 137 -8.20 -6.47 0.38
N TRP A 138 -9.06 -6.92 -0.52
CA TRP A 138 -9.75 -6.04 -1.45
C TRP A 138 -11.02 -5.45 -0.84
N LEU A 139 -11.12 -4.12 -0.80
CA LEU A 139 -12.34 -3.41 -0.41
C LEU A 139 -13.20 -3.18 -1.64
N VAL A 140 -14.35 -3.85 -1.72
CA VAL A 140 -15.31 -3.69 -2.81
C VAL A 140 -16.17 -2.46 -2.55
N PHE A 141 -16.26 -1.56 -3.53
CA PHE A 141 -17.07 -0.34 -3.43
C PHE A 141 -18.20 -0.26 -4.45
N GLN A 142 -18.16 -1.12 -5.46
CA GLN A 142 -19.23 -1.28 -6.43
C GLN A 142 -19.36 -2.76 -6.79
N ARG A 143 -20.60 -3.26 -6.82
CA ARG A 143 -20.90 -4.61 -7.35
C ARG A 143 -22.17 -4.60 -8.19
N ARG A 144 -22.10 -5.22 -9.38
CA ARG A 144 -23.22 -5.57 -10.27
C ARG A 144 -23.21 -7.07 -10.53
N GLN A 145 -24.35 -7.74 -10.42
CA GLN A 145 -24.47 -9.19 -10.59
C GLN A 145 -25.86 -9.71 -10.95
N ASP A 146 -26.94 -8.97 -10.65
CA ASP A 146 -28.31 -9.49 -10.76
C ASP A 146 -29.40 -8.43 -11.07
N GLY A 147 -29.07 -7.14 -11.03
CA GLY A 147 -30.00 -6.04 -11.27
C GLY A 147 -30.99 -5.80 -10.13
N SER A 148 -30.67 -6.23 -8.90
CA SER A 148 -31.50 -6.00 -7.71
C SER A 148 -31.51 -4.55 -7.23
N VAL A 149 -30.54 -3.74 -7.64
CA VAL A 149 -30.42 -2.34 -7.22
C VAL A 149 -30.44 -1.40 -8.42
N ASP A 150 -31.24 -0.34 -8.31
CA ASP A 150 -31.26 0.74 -9.29
C ASP A 150 -30.07 1.69 -9.08
N PHE A 151 -29.24 1.83 -10.11
CA PHE A 151 -28.07 2.71 -10.16
C PHE A 151 -28.39 4.06 -10.83
N TYR A 152 -29.59 4.28 -11.34
CA TYR A 152 -29.99 5.57 -11.89
C TYR A 152 -30.39 6.55 -10.77
N ARG A 153 -29.38 6.96 -9.99
CA ARG A 153 -29.54 7.77 -8.79
C ARG A 153 -29.09 9.21 -9.00
N ASP A 154 -29.62 10.07 -8.15
CA ASP A 154 -29.24 11.47 -8.02
C ASP A 154 -27.89 11.64 -7.29
N TRP A 155 -27.41 12.88 -7.22
CA TRP A 155 -26.15 13.22 -6.56
C TRP A 155 -26.14 12.80 -5.10
N ALA A 156 -27.24 13.07 -4.38
CA ALA A 156 -27.38 12.72 -2.98
C ALA A 156 -27.27 11.21 -2.75
N GLY A 157 -27.90 10.39 -3.61
CA GLY A 157 -27.79 8.94 -3.56
C GLY A 157 -26.37 8.45 -3.79
N TYR A 158 -25.69 8.94 -4.83
CA TYR A 158 -24.30 8.56 -5.09
C TYR A 158 -23.32 9.06 -4.03
N LYS A 159 -23.59 10.21 -3.42
CA LYS A 159 -22.82 10.75 -2.29
C LYS A 159 -22.92 9.85 -1.06
N ALA A 160 -24.14 9.52 -0.63
CA ALA A 160 -24.39 8.72 0.56
C ALA A 160 -24.10 7.22 0.39
N GLY A 161 -24.27 6.70 -0.83
CA GLY A 161 -24.25 5.27 -1.11
C GLY A 161 -25.64 4.64 -1.12
N PHE A 162 -25.75 3.48 -1.77
CA PHE A 162 -27.01 2.75 -1.90
C PHE A 162 -26.78 1.27 -2.19
N GLY A 163 -27.77 0.44 -1.90
CA GLY A 163 -27.71 -1.01 -2.06
C GLY A 163 -27.24 -1.72 -0.78
N ASN A 164 -26.74 -2.95 -0.93
CA ASN A 164 -26.25 -3.77 0.19
C ASN A 164 -24.83 -4.29 -0.12
N PRO A 165 -23.82 -4.09 0.73
CA PRO A 165 -22.47 -4.62 0.54
C PRO A 165 -22.40 -6.15 0.27
N ALA A 166 -23.38 -6.93 0.73
CA ALA A 166 -23.49 -8.36 0.44
C ALA A 166 -24.16 -8.69 -0.91
N GLY A 167 -24.70 -7.69 -1.62
CA GLY A 167 -25.38 -7.81 -2.91
C GLY A 167 -24.86 -6.77 -3.91
N GLU A 168 -25.75 -6.19 -4.73
CA GLU A 168 -25.42 -5.02 -5.54
C GLU A 168 -25.42 -3.74 -4.71
N PHE A 169 -24.43 -2.88 -4.92
CA PHE A 169 -24.32 -1.61 -4.20
C PHE A 169 -23.34 -0.64 -4.85
N TRP A 170 -23.44 0.61 -4.42
CA TRP A 170 -22.44 1.66 -4.52
C TRP A 170 -22.13 2.15 -3.11
N LEU A 171 -20.86 2.13 -2.70
CA LEU A 171 -20.45 2.44 -1.32
C LEU A 171 -20.81 3.87 -0.89
N GLY A 172 -20.81 4.82 -1.82
CA GLY A 172 -20.99 6.24 -1.54
C GLY A 172 -19.71 7.03 -1.79
N ASN A 173 -19.82 8.16 -2.48
CA ASN A 173 -18.68 8.97 -2.88
C ASN A 173 -18.00 9.64 -1.67
N ASP A 174 -18.75 9.97 -0.61
CA ASP A 174 -18.16 10.45 0.64
C ASP A 174 -17.24 9.37 1.23
N HIS A 175 -17.74 8.14 1.38
CA HIS A 175 -16.95 7.03 1.90
C HIS A 175 -15.74 6.71 1.00
N LEU A 176 -15.90 6.73 -0.32
CA LEU A 176 -14.80 6.54 -1.26
C LEU A 176 -13.71 7.59 -1.09
N HIS A 177 -14.08 8.87 -0.97
CA HIS A 177 -13.12 9.94 -0.74
C HIS A 177 -12.36 9.72 0.57
N GLU A 178 -13.07 9.51 1.68
CA GLU A 178 -12.42 9.37 2.99
C GLU A 178 -11.51 8.13 3.04
N LEU A 179 -11.96 6.99 2.49
CA LEU A 179 -11.16 5.76 2.47
C LEU A 179 -9.92 5.86 1.58
N THR A 180 -10.06 6.43 0.38
CA THR A 180 -8.93 6.57 -0.57
C THR A 180 -8.01 7.75 -0.25
N SER A 181 -8.34 8.56 0.76
CA SER A 181 -7.49 9.65 1.27
C SER A 181 -6.58 9.22 2.42
N GLN A 182 -6.80 8.03 3.01
CA GLN A 182 -6.01 7.55 4.15
C GLN A 182 -4.56 7.23 3.78
N LYS A 183 -4.32 6.80 2.54
CA LYS A 183 -3.01 6.44 1.98
C LYS A 183 -2.96 6.83 0.51
N THR A 184 -1.76 6.93 -0.06
CA THR A 184 -1.55 7.39 -1.44
C THR A 184 -1.32 6.25 -2.44
N ASN A 185 -1.20 5.01 -1.98
CA ASN A 185 -0.73 3.87 -2.79
C ASN A 185 -1.82 2.81 -3.08
N TYR A 186 -3.11 3.19 -3.02
CA TYR A 186 -4.19 2.27 -3.35
C TYR A 186 -4.14 1.86 -4.82
N THR A 187 -4.41 0.59 -5.11
CA THR A 187 -4.58 0.06 -6.47
C THR A 187 -6.05 -0.27 -6.68
N LEU A 188 -6.66 0.30 -7.71
CA LEU A 188 -7.99 -0.06 -8.19
C LEU A 188 -7.89 -1.34 -9.03
N ARG A 189 -8.82 -2.27 -8.80
CA ARG A 189 -9.07 -3.43 -9.63
C ARG A 189 -10.55 -3.46 -10.04
N ILE A 190 -10.78 -3.76 -11.30
CA ILE A 190 -12.11 -3.95 -11.88
C ILE A 190 -12.17 -5.36 -12.45
N ASP A 191 -13.02 -6.20 -11.88
CA ASP A 191 -13.30 -7.54 -12.40
C ASP A 191 -14.61 -7.51 -13.20
N ILE A 192 -14.58 -8.03 -14.43
CA ILE A 192 -15.72 -7.98 -15.37
C ILE A 192 -16.01 -9.40 -15.85
N GLY A 193 -17.28 -9.81 -15.80
CA GLY A 193 -17.77 -11.12 -16.22
C GLY A 193 -18.84 -11.02 -17.30
N ASP A 194 -18.67 -11.81 -18.35
CA ASP A 194 -19.59 -11.87 -19.48
C ASP A 194 -20.69 -12.94 -19.29
N TRP A 195 -21.61 -13.05 -20.25
CA TRP A 195 -22.73 -13.99 -20.16
C TRP A 195 -22.36 -15.45 -20.39
N ASN A 196 -21.19 -15.70 -20.99
CA ASN A 196 -20.65 -17.03 -21.28
C ASN A 196 -19.71 -17.54 -20.17
N GLY A 197 -19.46 -16.73 -19.13
CA GLY A 197 -18.59 -17.07 -18.02
C GLY A 197 -17.12 -16.70 -18.23
N GLU A 198 -16.77 -16.01 -19.33
CA GLU A 198 -15.44 -15.41 -19.47
C GLU A 198 -15.32 -14.26 -18.47
N THR A 199 -14.17 -14.16 -17.81
CA THR A 199 -13.86 -13.05 -16.91
C THR A 199 -12.56 -12.38 -17.33
N ARG A 200 -12.52 -11.06 -17.18
CA ARG A 200 -11.34 -10.23 -17.42
C ARG A 200 -11.19 -9.20 -16.33
N TYR A 201 -10.00 -8.62 -16.22
CA TYR A 201 -9.74 -7.59 -15.22
C TYR A 201 -8.94 -6.42 -15.78
N ALA A 202 -9.05 -5.29 -15.10
CA ALA A 202 -8.23 -4.10 -15.29
C ALA A 202 -7.74 -3.61 -13.92
N GLU A 203 -6.47 -3.24 -13.83
CA GLU A 203 -5.84 -2.71 -12.62
C GLU A 203 -5.15 -1.38 -12.89
N TYR A 204 -5.25 -0.49 -11.92
CA TYR A 204 -4.68 0.85 -11.97
C TYR A 204 -4.10 1.22 -10.59
N PRO A 205 -2.78 1.46 -10.45
CA PRO A 205 -2.19 1.93 -9.20
C PRO A 205 -2.61 3.38 -8.92
N GLU A 206 -2.24 3.93 -7.76
CA GLU A 206 -2.47 5.35 -7.39
C GLU A 206 -3.95 5.80 -7.47
N PHE A 207 -4.87 4.89 -7.15
CA PHE A 207 -6.30 5.16 -7.17
C PHE A 207 -6.69 6.11 -6.04
N HIS A 208 -7.42 7.16 -6.39
CA HIS A 208 -7.93 8.15 -5.45
C HIS A 208 -9.22 8.80 -5.98
N VAL A 209 -10.11 9.16 -5.06
CA VAL A 209 -11.32 9.95 -5.33
C VAL A 209 -11.24 11.24 -4.52
N GLY A 210 -11.31 12.38 -5.21
CA GLY A 210 -11.25 13.70 -4.58
C GLY A 210 -12.48 14.03 -3.72
N PRO A 211 -12.46 15.15 -2.98
CA PRO A 211 -13.58 15.58 -2.15
C PRO A 211 -14.76 16.10 -2.98
N GLU A 212 -15.92 16.28 -2.34
CA GLU A 212 -17.12 16.81 -3.01
C GLU A 212 -16.91 18.20 -3.64
N LYS A 213 -16.10 19.06 -3.00
CA LYS A 213 -15.78 20.40 -3.53
C LYS A 213 -15.10 20.36 -4.91
N ASP A 214 -14.45 19.23 -5.23
CA ASP A 214 -13.79 18.95 -6.49
C ASP A 214 -14.61 17.97 -7.34
N ASP A 215 -15.90 17.84 -7.03
CA ASP A 215 -16.88 16.97 -7.71
C ASP A 215 -16.46 15.49 -7.75
N TYR A 216 -15.80 15.01 -6.69
CA TYR A 216 -15.29 13.64 -6.57
C TYR A 216 -14.43 13.20 -7.77
N ILE A 217 -13.54 14.09 -8.25
CA ILE A 217 -12.62 13.78 -9.35
C ILE A 217 -11.88 12.44 -9.12
N ILE A 218 -11.89 11.55 -10.12
CA ILE A 218 -11.15 10.29 -10.05
C ILE A 218 -9.72 10.47 -10.55
N SER A 219 -8.76 9.85 -9.89
CA SER A 219 -7.40 9.73 -10.39
C SER A 219 -6.86 8.32 -10.21
N PHE A 220 -6.08 7.86 -11.18
CA PHE A 220 -5.36 6.59 -11.14
C PHE A 220 -4.19 6.62 -12.13
N GLY A 221 -3.24 5.72 -11.91
CA GLY A 221 -2.04 5.52 -12.70
C GLY A 221 -2.26 4.65 -13.94
N ASN A 222 -1.18 4.03 -14.42
CA ASN A 222 -1.19 3.31 -15.69
C ASN A 222 -1.94 1.97 -15.62
N TYR A 223 -2.68 1.67 -16.68
CA TYR A 223 -3.40 0.42 -16.85
C TYR A 223 -2.49 -0.81 -16.90
N SER A 224 -3.00 -1.90 -16.31
CA SER A 224 -2.59 -3.27 -16.60
C SER A 224 -3.80 -4.21 -16.56
N GLY A 225 -3.68 -5.39 -17.17
CA GLY A 225 -4.73 -6.42 -17.13
C GLY A 225 -5.14 -6.94 -18.52
N THR A 226 -6.26 -7.65 -18.57
CA THR A 226 -6.73 -8.38 -19.76
C THR A 226 -7.99 -7.80 -20.41
N ALA A 227 -8.69 -6.88 -19.73
CA ALA A 227 -9.94 -6.31 -20.22
C ALA A 227 -9.76 -5.20 -21.29
N GLY A 228 -8.53 -4.73 -21.51
CA GLY A 228 -8.22 -3.52 -22.28
C GLY A 228 -8.62 -2.26 -21.52
N ASP A 229 -8.03 -1.11 -21.83
CA ASP A 229 -8.18 0.10 -21.02
C ASP A 229 -9.38 0.98 -21.42
N SER A 230 -10.57 0.68 -20.93
CA SER A 230 -11.75 1.54 -21.13
C SER A 230 -11.85 2.70 -20.12
N LEU A 231 -11.00 2.73 -19.08
CA LEU A 231 -11.06 3.78 -18.06
C LEU A 231 -10.15 4.96 -18.39
N LEU A 232 -9.18 4.82 -19.29
CA LEU A 232 -8.20 5.86 -19.67
C LEU A 232 -8.80 7.26 -19.83
N THR A 233 -9.90 7.37 -20.58
CA THR A 233 -10.60 8.63 -20.90
C THR A 233 -11.33 9.25 -19.69
N HIS A 234 -11.63 8.41 -18.70
CA HIS A 234 -12.30 8.78 -17.46
C HIS A 234 -11.32 9.29 -16.39
N ASN A 235 -10.01 9.13 -16.58
CA ASN A 235 -9.02 9.64 -15.65
C ASN A 235 -9.12 11.17 -15.51
N ARG A 236 -9.06 11.67 -14.28
CA ARG A 236 -9.21 13.10 -13.93
C ARG A 236 -10.56 13.71 -14.35
N ARG A 237 -11.59 12.89 -14.52
CA ARG A 237 -12.96 13.39 -14.76
C ARG A 237 -13.71 13.55 -13.44
N LYS A 238 -14.61 14.52 -13.44
CA LYS A 238 -15.53 14.77 -12.32
C LYS A 238 -16.69 13.79 -12.36
N PHE A 239 -17.23 13.46 -11.21
CA PHE A 239 -18.42 12.62 -11.13
C PHE A 239 -19.64 13.42 -11.57
N SER A 240 -20.58 12.78 -12.28
CA SER A 240 -21.83 13.39 -12.73
C SER A 240 -22.99 12.44 -12.48
N THR A 241 -24.19 12.99 -12.22
CA THR A 241 -25.44 12.26 -11.96
C THR A 241 -26.59 12.90 -12.73
N LEU A 242 -27.79 12.29 -12.73
CA LEU A 242 -28.94 12.77 -13.52
C LEU A 242 -29.37 14.22 -13.25
N ASP A 243 -29.01 14.73 -12.07
CA ASP A 243 -29.34 16.05 -11.52
C ASP A 243 -28.11 16.97 -11.38
N ARG A 244 -26.89 16.49 -11.67
CA ARG A 244 -25.66 17.28 -11.61
C ARG A 244 -24.73 16.93 -12.77
N ASP A 245 -24.65 17.84 -13.74
CA ASP A 245 -23.82 17.71 -14.92
C ASP A 245 -22.43 18.32 -14.70
N ASN A 246 -21.42 17.47 -14.56
CA ASN A 246 -20.01 17.87 -14.45
C ASN A 246 -19.15 17.25 -15.56
N ASP A 247 -19.79 16.69 -16.60
CA ASP A 247 -19.06 16.04 -17.69
C ASP A 247 -18.43 17.09 -18.63
N SER A 248 -17.56 16.64 -19.54
CA SER A 248 -16.83 17.55 -20.45
C SER A 248 -17.60 17.86 -21.74
N ASN A 249 -18.83 17.35 -21.90
CA ASN A 249 -19.64 17.53 -23.10
C ASN A 249 -20.67 18.64 -22.92
N LEU A 250 -20.45 19.77 -23.61
CA LEU A 250 -21.33 20.94 -23.53
C LEU A 250 -22.72 20.73 -24.17
N GLY A 251 -22.91 19.69 -24.98
CA GLY A 251 -24.15 19.45 -25.75
C GLY A 251 -25.04 18.33 -25.22
N THR A 252 -24.54 17.50 -24.31
CA THR A 252 -25.24 16.28 -23.85
C THR A 252 -24.99 16.07 -22.38
N HIS A 253 -26.07 15.96 -21.60
CA HIS A 253 -25.98 15.56 -20.20
C HIS A 253 -25.78 14.03 -20.12
N CYS A 254 -24.53 13.57 -20.05
CA CYS A 254 -24.18 12.16 -20.19
C CYS A 254 -24.83 11.23 -19.17
N PRO A 255 -24.98 11.60 -17.88
CA PRO A 255 -25.74 10.79 -16.93
C PRO A 255 -27.16 10.40 -17.40
N ARG A 256 -27.87 11.33 -18.07
CA ARG A 256 -29.20 11.06 -18.61
C ARG A 256 -29.15 10.22 -19.89
N ALA A 257 -28.15 10.46 -20.74
CA ALA A 257 -27.97 9.72 -21.98
C ALA A 257 -27.53 8.26 -21.75
N CYS A 258 -26.69 8.03 -20.73
CA CYS A 258 -26.08 6.74 -20.40
C CYS A 258 -26.76 6.03 -19.22
N HIS A 259 -27.80 6.65 -18.64
CA HIS A 259 -28.63 6.07 -17.59
C HIS A 259 -27.81 5.62 -16.36
N ALA A 260 -26.88 6.45 -15.89
CA ALA A 260 -26.00 6.14 -14.76
C ALA A 260 -25.36 7.40 -14.16
N GLY A 261 -24.90 7.32 -12.91
CA GLY A 261 -23.90 8.24 -12.37
C GLY A 261 -22.48 7.69 -12.58
N TRP A 262 -21.57 8.53 -13.09
CA TRP A 262 -20.20 8.12 -13.45
C TRP A 262 -19.26 9.31 -13.62
N TRP A 263 -17.95 9.02 -13.69
CA TRP A 263 -16.91 9.96 -14.11
C TRP A 263 -16.91 10.15 -15.64
N PHE A 264 -17.96 10.72 -16.21
CA PHE A 264 -18.11 10.87 -17.66
C PHE A 264 -17.12 11.88 -18.26
N GLN A 265 -16.67 11.61 -19.49
CA GLN A 265 -15.97 12.60 -20.31
C GLN A 265 -16.93 13.23 -21.32
N GLY A 266 -17.49 12.43 -22.22
CA GLY A 266 -18.35 12.91 -23.31
C GLY A 266 -18.66 11.83 -24.36
N CYS A 267 -19.30 10.70 -24.02
CA CYS A 267 -19.78 10.35 -22.69
C CYS A 267 -18.88 9.32 -22.00
N PHE A 268 -18.68 8.15 -22.61
CA PHE A 268 -17.91 7.08 -21.96
C PHE A 268 -17.24 6.12 -22.95
N VAL A 269 -16.22 5.45 -22.43
CA VAL A 269 -15.69 4.18 -22.96
C VAL A 269 -15.97 3.04 -21.95
N ALA A 270 -16.16 3.36 -20.66
CA ALA A 270 -16.71 2.48 -19.64
C ALA A 270 -17.96 3.07 -18.97
N ASN A 271 -19.03 2.28 -18.82
CA ASN A 271 -20.23 2.63 -18.04
C ASN A 271 -20.60 1.44 -17.14
N LEU A 272 -19.92 1.29 -16.01
CA LEU A 272 -20.12 0.13 -15.12
C LEU A 272 -21.36 0.27 -14.22
N ASN A 273 -21.92 1.49 -14.15
CA ASN A 273 -23.09 1.83 -13.36
C ASN A 273 -24.39 1.85 -14.17
N GLY A 274 -24.35 1.46 -15.45
CA GLY A 274 -25.54 1.41 -16.31
C GLY A 274 -26.62 0.44 -15.83
N PHE A 275 -27.77 0.51 -16.49
CA PHE A 275 -28.89 -0.39 -16.32
C PHE A 275 -28.49 -1.87 -16.49
N TYR A 276 -28.96 -2.72 -15.59
CA TYR A 276 -28.71 -4.15 -15.64
C TYR A 276 -29.71 -4.84 -16.57
N TYR A 277 -29.27 -5.22 -17.78
CA TYR A 277 -30.05 -6.06 -18.67
C TYR A 277 -29.88 -7.54 -18.30
N LYS A 278 -30.97 -8.32 -18.25
CA LYS A 278 -30.92 -9.79 -17.99
C LYS A 278 -30.45 -10.62 -19.20
N THR A 279 -29.76 -9.97 -20.14
CA THR A 279 -29.24 -10.53 -21.38
C THR A 279 -28.01 -9.71 -21.80
N SER A 280 -27.15 -10.28 -22.63
CA SER A 280 -25.99 -9.58 -23.18
C SER A 280 -26.35 -8.42 -24.09
N HIS A 281 -27.55 -8.39 -24.67
CA HIS A 281 -27.96 -7.36 -25.62
C HIS A 281 -28.95 -6.38 -24.98
N ALA A 282 -28.49 -5.15 -24.73
CA ALA A 282 -29.27 -4.04 -24.22
C ALA A 282 -30.32 -3.58 -25.23
N GLN A 283 -31.46 -3.10 -24.75
CA GLN A 283 -32.51 -2.51 -25.62
C GLN A 283 -32.17 -1.08 -26.05
N HIS A 284 -31.43 -0.35 -25.20
CA HIS A 284 -30.95 0.99 -25.49
C HIS A 284 -29.43 0.99 -25.55
N MET A 285 -28.92 1.49 -26.67
CA MET A 285 -27.50 1.83 -26.82
C MET A 285 -27.10 2.74 -25.66
N TYR A 286 -25.95 2.46 -25.03
CA TYR A 286 -25.36 3.25 -23.93
C TYR A 286 -25.90 3.04 -22.51
N TRP A 287 -27.03 2.34 -22.35
CA TRP A 287 -27.64 2.18 -21.04
C TRP A 287 -27.12 0.98 -20.27
N GLY A 288 -26.44 0.03 -20.92
CA GLY A 288 -26.00 -1.20 -20.27
C GLY A 288 -24.81 -1.02 -19.32
N ILE A 289 -24.36 -2.12 -18.73
CA ILE A 289 -23.07 -2.21 -18.05
C ILE A 289 -21.99 -2.44 -19.12
N GLN A 290 -21.13 -1.47 -19.38
CA GLN A 290 -20.31 -1.46 -20.61
C GLN A 290 -18.82 -1.24 -20.37
N TRP A 291 -18.02 -1.93 -21.18
CA TRP A 291 -16.56 -1.86 -21.23
C TRP A 291 -16.09 -2.09 -22.68
N VAL A 292 -15.92 -0.99 -23.41
CA VAL A 292 -15.83 -0.98 -24.88
C VAL A 292 -14.58 -1.68 -25.41
N THR A 293 -13.45 -1.60 -24.71
CA THR A 293 -12.18 -2.22 -25.13
C THR A 293 -12.22 -3.75 -25.15
N TRP A 294 -13.13 -4.38 -24.39
CA TRP A 294 -13.36 -5.82 -24.47
C TRP A 294 -14.53 -6.15 -25.41
N ARG A 295 -15.65 -5.44 -25.30
CA ARG A 295 -16.83 -5.64 -26.13
C ARG A 295 -17.20 -4.30 -26.79
N PRO A 296 -16.77 -4.05 -28.05
CA PRO A 296 -16.93 -2.74 -28.69
C PRO A 296 -18.36 -2.44 -29.16
N ASP A 297 -19.25 -3.43 -29.11
CA ASP A 297 -20.67 -3.24 -29.38
C ASP A 297 -21.32 -2.46 -28.22
N TYR A 298 -21.81 -1.25 -28.51
CA TYR A 298 -22.50 -0.39 -27.54
C TYR A 298 -23.91 -0.89 -27.14
N PHE A 299 -24.36 -2.02 -27.66
CA PHE A 299 -25.51 -2.76 -27.14
C PHE A 299 -25.09 -3.91 -26.22
N TYR A 300 -23.80 -4.24 -26.10
CA TYR A 300 -23.36 -5.30 -25.20
C TYR A 300 -23.41 -4.81 -23.74
N SER A 301 -24.10 -5.55 -22.87
CA SER A 301 -24.14 -5.33 -21.43
C SER A 301 -23.52 -6.52 -20.69
N PHE A 302 -22.56 -6.26 -19.81
CA PHE A 302 -21.91 -7.30 -19.00
C PHE A 302 -22.83 -7.85 -17.90
N LYS A 303 -22.55 -9.10 -17.49
CA LYS A 303 -23.36 -9.84 -16.51
C LYS A 303 -22.93 -9.55 -15.07
N LYS A 304 -21.64 -9.39 -14.84
CA LYS A 304 -21.05 -9.15 -13.52
C LYS A 304 -19.96 -8.11 -13.60
N VAL A 305 -19.90 -7.24 -12.60
CA VAL A 305 -18.80 -6.29 -12.41
C VAL A 305 -18.56 -6.13 -10.91
N GLU A 306 -17.30 -6.08 -10.51
CA GLU A 306 -16.88 -5.58 -9.21
C GLU A 306 -15.79 -4.52 -9.39
N MET A 307 -15.90 -3.41 -8.66
CA MET A 307 -14.80 -2.47 -8.49
C MET A 307 -14.34 -2.51 -7.04
N LYS A 308 -13.02 -2.68 -6.86
CA LYS A 308 -12.41 -2.84 -5.54
C LYS A 308 -11.03 -2.24 -5.49
N PHE A 309 -10.55 -1.88 -4.30
CA PHE A 309 -9.20 -1.35 -4.13
C PHE A 309 -8.51 -1.93 -2.90
N ARG A 310 -7.18 -1.92 -2.92
CA ARG A 310 -6.33 -2.30 -1.78
C ARG A 310 -5.01 -1.54 -1.82
N HIS A 311 -4.32 -1.44 -0.68
CA HIS A 311 -2.97 -0.86 -0.59
C HIS A 311 -1.90 -1.90 -0.31
#